data_AF-A0A5N5PP13-F1
#
_entry.id   AF-A0A5N5PP13-F1
#
_cell.length_a   1.000
_cell.length_b   1.000
_cell.length_c   1.000
_cell.angle_alpha   90.00
_cell.angle_beta   90.00
_cell.angle_gamma   90.00
#
_symmetry.space_group_name_H-M   'P 1'
#
loop_
_entity.id
_entity.type
_entity.pdbx_description
1 polymer ?
#
loop_
_entity_poly.entity_id
_entity_poly.type
_entity_poly.pdbx_seq_one_letter_code
_entity_poly.pdbx_strand_id
1 'polypeptide(L)'
;RARQGIYPSLAGAWGQDTTTPTVIKPGGSVLWRCRSYSVGQGIEGAVTYHFAGEIPHDKVRFTWKSRVFGPNKYDAVTSRNECKIAVEGGDGVHAFVAIIVAPKAPVLE
;
A
#
# COMPACT_ATOMS: atom_id res chain seq x y z
N ARG A 1 15.22 12.50 -16.05
CA ARG A 1 14.84 12.10 -14.67
C ARG A 1 13.35 11.77 -14.66
N ALA A 2 12.97 10.51 -14.88
CA ALA A 2 11.56 10.11 -14.85
C ALA A 2 11.06 10.14 -13.40
N ARG A 3 9.97 10.87 -13.15
CA ARG A 3 9.28 10.85 -11.86
C ARG A 3 8.63 9.48 -11.74
N GLN A 4 9.15 8.66 -10.85
CA GLN A 4 8.58 7.36 -10.49
C GLN A 4 7.21 7.64 -9.85
N GLY A 5 6.16 7.51 -10.66
CA GLY A 5 4.83 8.01 -10.32
C GLY A 5 4.17 7.13 -9.27
N ILE A 6 3.83 7.72 -8.13
CA ILE A 6 2.84 7.14 -7.23
C ILE A 6 1.49 7.58 -7.73
N TYR A 7 0.57 6.64 -7.88
CA TYR A 7 -0.83 6.91 -8.21
C TYR A 7 -1.70 6.58 -7.00
N PRO A 8 -1.79 7.47 -6.00
CA PRO A 8 -2.69 7.27 -4.88
C PRO A 8 -4.13 7.61 -5.30
N SER A 9 -5.07 6.74 -4.97
CA SER A 9 -6.50 7.04 -5.01
C SER A 9 -7.06 6.86 -3.61
N LEU A 10 -7.83 7.82 -3.09
CA LEU A 10 -8.41 7.72 -1.75
C LEU A 10 -9.80 8.39 -1.75
N ALA A 11 -10.82 7.61 -1.41
CA ALA A 11 -12.12 8.10 -0.96
C ALA A 11 -12.02 8.42 0.54
N GLY A 12 -11.48 9.59 0.83
CA GLY A 12 -11.09 10.05 2.16
C GLY A 12 -10.00 11.11 2.06
N ALA A 13 -9.45 11.53 3.20
CA ALA A 13 -8.32 12.45 3.26
C ALA A 13 -7.06 11.75 3.76
N TRP A 14 -5.92 12.07 3.16
CA TRP A 14 -4.62 11.72 3.74
C TRP A 14 -4.37 12.54 5.02
N GLY A 15 -3.66 11.96 5.98
CA GLY A 15 -3.25 12.68 7.19
C GLY A 15 -2.32 13.86 6.86
N GLN A 16 -2.47 14.97 7.60
CA GLN A 16 -1.67 16.19 7.38
C GLN A 16 -0.15 15.96 7.45
N ASP A 17 0.29 14.97 8.23
CA ASP A 17 1.72 14.67 8.43
C ASP A 17 2.22 13.48 7.61
N THR A 18 1.37 12.90 6.76
CA THR A 18 1.69 11.66 6.04
C THR A 18 1.26 11.77 4.58
N THR A 19 2.02 12.49 3.78
CA THR A 19 1.95 12.33 2.32
C THR A 19 2.48 10.94 1.96
N THR A 20 1.89 10.28 0.96
CA THR A 20 2.42 9.01 0.44
C THR A 20 3.88 9.24 0.01
N PRO A 21 4.86 8.62 0.68
CA PRO A 21 6.27 8.89 0.45
C PRO A 21 6.63 8.44 -0.95
N THR A 22 7.35 9.31 -1.66
CA THR A 22 7.60 9.19 -3.10
C THR A 22 8.49 8.00 -3.46
N VAL A 23 9.32 7.55 -2.51
CA VAL A 23 10.28 6.44 -2.68
C VAL A 23 10.43 5.69 -1.36
N ILE A 24 10.40 4.35 -1.43
CA ILE A 24 10.74 3.46 -0.31
C ILE A 24 12.01 2.71 -0.71
N LYS A 25 13.09 2.84 0.07
CA LYS A 25 14.35 2.14 -0.19
C LYS A 25 14.24 0.67 0.25
N PRO A 26 14.99 -0.26 -0.38
CA PRO A 26 15.10 -1.64 0.12
C PRO A 26 15.47 -1.68 1.61
N GLY A 27 14.78 -2.51 2.38
CA GLY A 27 14.94 -2.60 3.84
C GLY A 27 14.36 -1.43 4.64
N GLY A 28 13.88 -0.38 3.98
CA GLY A 28 13.16 0.72 4.60
C GLY A 28 11.69 0.39 4.83
N SER A 29 11.05 1.18 5.68
CA SER A 29 9.61 1.17 5.90
C SER A 29 9.08 2.59 5.93
N VAL A 30 7.77 2.72 5.72
CA VAL A 30 7.08 4.00 5.77
C VAL A 30 5.72 3.82 6.41
N LEU A 31 5.23 4.87 7.04
CA LEU A 31 3.91 4.90 7.64
C LEU A 31 3.09 6.03 7.02
N TRP A 32 1.90 5.70 6.54
CA TRP A 32 0.91 6.68 6.15
C TRP A 32 -0.37 6.52 6.95
N ARG A 33 -1.11 7.64 7.07
CA ARG A 33 -2.42 7.68 7.70
C ARG A 33 -3.43 8.24 6.70
N CYS A 34 -4.63 7.72 6.78
CA CYS A 34 -5.80 8.25 6.07
C CYS A 34 -6.97 8.32 7.05
N ARG A 35 -7.95 9.17 6.71
CA ARG A 35 -9.19 9.34 7.46
C ARG A 35 -10.37 9.46 6.51
N SER A 36 -11.57 9.16 6.97
CA SER A 36 -12.79 9.46 6.22
C SER A 36 -13.02 10.97 6.19
N TYR A 37 -13.73 11.46 5.17
CA TYR A 37 -14.12 12.88 5.11
C TYR A 37 -15.17 13.24 6.16
N SER A 38 -16.03 12.28 6.50
CA SER A 38 -17.11 12.44 7.45
C SER A 38 -17.22 11.24 8.38
N VAL A 39 -17.77 11.49 9.56
CA VAL A 39 -18.11 10.46 10.54
C VAL A 39 -19.14 9.52 9.92
N GLY A 40 -18.98 8.21 10.11
CA GLY A 40 -19.90 7.22 9.55
C GLY A 40 -19.77 7.01 8.04
N GLN A 41 -18.69 7.48 7.42
CA GLN A 41 -18.27 7.00 6.11
C GLN A 41 -16.99 6.18 6.25
N GLY A 42 -16.92 5.08 5.50
CA GLY A 42 -15.73 4.25 5.44
C GLY A 42 -14.59 4.96 4.72
N ILE A 43 -13.47 4.27 4.58
CA ILE A 43 -12.31 4.76 3.84
C ILE A 43 -11.94 3.71 2.82
N GLU A 44 -11.78 4.10 1.56
CA GLU A 44 -11.28 3.21 0.51
C GLU A 44 -10.13 3.87 -0.21
N GLY A 45 -9.03 3.15 -0.40
CA GLY A 45 -7.91 3.69 -1.13
C GLY A 45 -7.03 2.64 -1.77
N ALA A 46 -6.16 3.13 -2.64
CA ALA A 46 -5.13 2.36 -3.31
C ALA A 46 -3.87 3.19 -3.51
N VAL A 47 -2.72 2.52 -3.52
CA VAL A 47 -1.44 3.12 -3.91
C VAL A 47 -0.72 2.16 -4.86
N THR A 48 -0.20 2.68 -5.96
CA THR A 48 0.67 1.93 -6.87
C THR A 48 2.08 2.51 -6.83
N TYR A 49 3.06 1.66 -6.54
CA TYR A 49 4.48 1.95 -6.65
C TYR A 49 5.09 1.24 -7.84
N HIS A 50 6.15 1.83 -8.40
CA HIS A 50 6.99 1.20 -9.40
C HIS A 50 8.30 0.77 -8.75
N PHE A 51 8.79 -0.42 -9.07
CA PHE A 51 10.17 -0.80 -8.73
C PHE A 51 11.14 0.07 -9.53
N ALA A 52 12.27 0.44 -8.93
CA ALA A 52 13.31 1.18 -9.63
C ALA A 52 14.05 0.24 -10.60
N GLY A 53 14.37 0.72 -11.81
CA GLY A 53 15.05 -0.09 -12.83
C GLY A 53 14.67 0.32 -14.26
N GLU A 54 14.87 -0.59 -15.21
CA GLU A 54 14.56 -0.40 -16.63
C GLU A 54 13.05 -0.47 -16.93
N ILE A 55 12.64 -0.03 -18.12
CA ILE A 55 11.25 0.07 -18.57
C ILE A 55 10.88 -1.18 -19.38
N PRO A 56 9.69 -1.79 -19.20
CA PRO A 56 8.58 -1.36 -18.36
C PRO A 56 8.83 -1.62 -16.87
N HIS A 57 8.55 -0.63 -16.03
CA HIS A 57 8.72 -0.79 -14.59
C HIS A 57 7.69 -1.75 -14.02
N ASP A 58 8.17 -2.78 -13.35
CA ASP A 58 7.34 -3.60 -12.48
C ASP A 58 6.61 -2.75 -11.44
N LYS A 59 5.44 -3.22 -11.04
CA LYS A 59 4.54 -2.49 -10.14
C LYS A 59 4.19 -3.31 -8.92
N VAL A 60 3.89 -2.60 -7.86
CA VAL A 60 3.19 -3.15 -6.70
C VAL A 60 2.01 -2.23 -6.39
N ARG A 61 0.83 -2.82 -6.22
CA ARG A 61 -0.41 -2.10 -5.92
C ARG A 61 -0.97 -2.60 -4.61
N PHE A 62 -1.23 -1.67 -3.71
CA PHE A 62 -1.86 -1.88 -2.42
C PHE A 62 -3.28 -1.32 -2.46
N THR A 63 -4.24 -2.02 -1.87
CA THR A 63 -5.62 -1.52 -1.71
C THR A 63 -6.12 -1.78 -0.29
N TRP A 64 -6.94 -0.87 0.20
CA TRP A 64 -7.60 -1.02 1.50
C TRP A 64 -9.01 -0.47 1.46
N LYS A 65 -9.88 -1.06 2.26
CA LYS A 65 -11.24 -0.61 2.50
C LYS A 65 -11.60 -0.80 3.96
N SER A 66 -11.62 0.28 4.72
CA SER A 66 -12.19 0.31 6.07
C SER A 66 -13.67 0.62 5.99
N ARG A 67 -14.50 -0.22 6.63
CA ARG A 67 -15.95 -0.10 6.57
C ARG A 67 -16.49 0.42 7.90
N VAL A 68 -17.62 1.12 7.82
CA VAL A 68 -18.37 1.56 9.01
C VAL A 68 -19.02 0.35 9.68
N PHE A 69 -19.49 -0.60 8.86
CA PHE A 69 -20.09 -1.85 9.30
C PHE A 69 -19.45 -3.03 8.57
N GLY A 70 -19.09 -4.05 9.33
CA GLY A 70 -18.42 -5.26 8.86
C GLY A 70 -16.89 -5.11 8.80
N PRO A 71 -16.18 -6.20 8.44
CA PRO A 71 -14.74 -6.27 8.54
C PRO A 71 -14.05 -5.38 7.51
N ASN A 72 -12.89 -4.86 7.90
CA ASN A 72 -11.99 -4.20 6.97
C ASN A 72 -11.45 -5.18 5.91
N LYS A 73 -11.06 -4.65 4.75
CA LYS A 73 -10.46 -5.43 3.67
C LYS A 73 -9.14 -4.82 3.24
N TYR A 74 -8.15 -5.65 3.01
CA TYR A 74 -6.81 -5.27 2.58
C TYR A 74 -6.33 -6.25 1.51
N ASP A 75 -5.67 -5.74 0.49
CA ASP A 75 -5.11 -6.57 -0.58
C ASP A 75 -3.88 -5.91 -1.20
N ALA A 76 -2.99 -6.73 -1.75
CA ALA A 76 -1.78 -6.28 -2.40
C ALA A 76 -1.34 -7.23 -3.51
N VAL A 77 -0.98 -6.66 -4.66
CA VAL A 77 -0.55 -7.42 -5.85
C VAL A 77 0.73 -6.82 -6.43
N THR A 78 1.58 -7.65 -7.03
CA THR A 78 2.78 -7.20 -7.76
C THR A 78 2.88 -7.88 -9.11
N SER A 79 3.43 -7.17 -10.10
CA SER A 79 3.82 -7.76 -11.39
C SER A 79 5.16 -8.48 -11.33
N ARG A 80 5.95 -8.28 -10.26
CA ARG A 80 7.30 -8.81 -10.15
C ARG A 80 7.28 -10.22 -9.56
N ASN A 81 7.56 -11.22 -10.40
CA ASN A 81 7.49 -12.63 -10.01
C ASN A 81 8.51 -13.03 -8.94
N GLU A 82 9.63 -12.33 -8.82
CA GLU A 82 10.63 -12.60 -7.79
C GLU A 82 10.26 -12.04 -6.41
N CYS A 83 9.15 -11.31 -6.29
CA CYS A 83 8.67 -10.76 -5.02
C CYS A 83 7.49 -11.57 -4.46
N LYS A 84 7.43 -11.64 -3.13
CA LYS A 84 6.26 -12.07 -2.37
C LYS A 84 5.70 -10.88 -1.58
N ILE A 85 4.40 -10.90 -1.34
CA ILE A 85 3.73 -9.91 -0.51
C ILE A 85 3.04 -10.61 0.66
N ALA A 86 3.18 -10.05 1.86
CA ALA A 86 2.35 -10.39 3.01
C ALA A 86 1.52 -9.16 3.41
N VAL A 87 0.25 -9.40 3.77
CA VAL A 87 -0.71 -8.35 4.17
C VAL A 87 -1.29 -8.73 5.52
N GLU A 88 -0.98 -7.95 6.54
CA GLU A 88 -1.43 -8.16 7.92
C GLU A 88 -2.24 -6.94 8.36
N GLY A 89 -3.57 -7.08 8.38
CA GLY A 89 -4.49 -5.99 8.66
C GLY A 89 -5.26 -6.19 9.96
N GLY A 90 -5.41 -5.11 10.74
CA GLY A 90 -6.28 -5.05 11.90
C GLY A 90 -7.73 -4.74 11.55
N ASP A 91 -8.61 -4.85 12.55
CA ASP A 91 -10.04 -4.54 12.40
C ASP A 91 -10.46 -3.28 13.17
N GLY A 92 -11.68 -2.82 12.92
CA GLY A 92 -12.25 -1.63 13.56
C GLY A 92 -11.85 -0.29 12.93
N VAL A 93 -12.20 0.80 13.60
CA VAL A 93 -12.20 2.18 13.04
C VAL A 93 -10.80 2.82 13.01
N HIS A 94 -9.90 2.36 13.87
CA HIS A 94 -8.49 2.83 13.96
C HIS A 94 -7.52 1.70 13.60
N ALA A 95 -7.84 0.96 12.54
CA ALA A 95 -7.07 -0.20 12.14
C ALA A 95 -5.71 0.17 11.54
N PHE A 96 -4.72 -0.68 11.80
CA PHE A 96 -3.39 -0.64 11.20
C PHE A 96 -3.24 -1.78 10.20
N VAL A 97 -2.55 -1.55 9.10
CA VAL A 97 -2.19 -2.61 8.14
C VAL A 97 -0.70 -2.55 7.83
N ALA A 98 -0.02 -3.69 7.98
CA ALA A 98 1.34 -3.90 7.51
C ALA A 98 1.30 -4.59 6.15
N ILE A 99 1.95 -3.99 5.16
CA ILE A 99 2.17 -4.64 3.86
C ILE A 99 3.67 -4.81 3.67
N ILE A 100 4.10 -6.06 3.55
CA ILE A 100 5.51 -6.43 3.48
C ILE A 100 5.79 -6.94 2.07
N VAL A 101 6.69 -6.25 1.37
CA VAL A 101 7.19 -6.69 0.05
C VAL A 101 8.61 -7.21 0.24
N ALA A 102 8.84 -8.48 -0.06
CA ALA A 102 10.13 -9.14 0.12
C ALA A 102 10.50 -9.98 -1.10
N PRO A 103 11.79 -10.25 -1.34
CA PRO A 103 12.20 -11.27 -2.30
C PRO A 103 11.59 -12.63 -1.93
N LYS A 104 11.23 -13.44 -2.93
CA LYS A 104 10.98 -14.86 -2.73
C LYS A 104 12.28 -15.52 -2.27
N ALA A 105 12.18 -16.46 -1.34
CA ALA A 105 13.34 -17.24 -0.95
C ALA A 105 13.83 -18.04 -2.17
N PRO A 106 15.15 -18.18 -2.38
CA PRO A 106 15.65 -19.11 -3.38
C PRO A 106 15.14 -20.50 -3.04
N VAL A 107 14.55 -21.18 -4.03
CA VAL A 107 14.30 -22.62 -3.93
C VAL A 107 15.67 -23.27 -4.07
N LEU A 108 16.18 -23.84 -2.99
CA LEU A 108 17.34 -24.71 -3.05
C LEU A 108 16.84 -26.04 -3.62
N GLU A 109 17.20 -26.34 -4.87
CA GLU A 109 17.05 -27.68 -5.47
C GLU A 109 18.13 -28.64 -4.93
#